data_AF-A0A975S8M1-F1
#
_entry.id   AF-A0A975S8M1-F1
#
_cell.length_a   1.000
_cell.length_b   1.000
_cell.length_c   1.000
_cell.angle_alpha   90.00
_cell.angle_beta   90.00
_cell.angle_gamma   90.00
#
_symmetry.space_group_name_H-M   'P 1'
#
loop_
_entity.id
_entity.type
_entity.pdbx_description
1 polymer ?
#
loop_
_entity_poly.entity_id
_entity_poly.type
_entity_poly.pdbx_seq_one_letter_code
_entity_poly.pdbx_strand_id
1 'polypeptide(L)' 'MRDGLRGFVRFFRDVMGEDAYRKYVSFHRASGCTGPLLSEREFWKDKMDRQDANPAGRCC' A
#
# COMPACT_ATOMS: atom_id res chain seq x y z
N MET A 1 -4.26 -23.74 -10.80
CA MET A 1 -4.86 -23.03 -9.65
C MET A 1 -4.26 -21.63 -9.46
N ARG A 2 -4.14 -20.80 -10.52
CA ARG A 2 -3.45 -19.47 -10.47
C ARG A 2 -4.40 -18.27 -10.72
N ASP A 3 -5.68 -18.52 -10.97
CA ASP A 3 -6.68 -17.48 -11.27
C ASP A 3 -7.32 -16.86 -10.03
N GLY A 4 -7.48 -17.63 -8.94
CA GLY A 4 -8.05 -17.10 -7.68
C GLY A 4 -7.20 -16.01 -7.03
N LEU A 5 -5.87 -16.12 -7.10
CA LEU A 5 -4.95 -15.11 -6.57
C LEU A 5 -5.02 -13.78 -7.34
N ARG A 6 -5.27 -13.80 -8.65
CA ARG A 6 -5.37 -12.57 -9.44
C ARG A 6 -6.64 -11.78 -9.10
N GLY A 7 -7.77 -12.47 -8.92
CA GLY A 7 -9.02 -11.87 -8.46
C GLY A 7 -8.89 -11.31 -7.04
N PHE A 8 -8.25 -12.07 -6.15
CA PHE A 8 -7.98 -11.63 -4.78
C PHE A 8 -7.04 -10.44 -4.73
N VAL A 9 -5.95 -10.43 -5.51
CA VAL A 9 -5.03 -9.28 -5.60
C VAL A 9 -5.73 -8.04 -6.17
N ARG A 10 -6.60 -8.19 -7.18
CA ARG A 10 -7.37 -7.05 -7.72
C ARG A 10 -8.36 -6.51 -6.69
N PHE A 11 -9.12 -7.39 -6.02
CA PHE A 11 -10.04 -7.01 -4.96
C PHE A 11 -9.32 -6.36 -3.78
N PHE A 12 -8.19 -6.94 -3.35
CA PHE A 12 -7.33 -6.33 -2.34
C PHE A 12 -6.72 -5.02 -2.82
N ARG A 13 -6.44 -4.82 -4.11
CA ARG A 13 -5.92 -3.54 -4.61
C ARG A 13 -7.00 -2.46 -4.65
N ASP A 14 -8.24 -2.83 -4.93
CA ASP A 14 -9.40 -1.94 -4.92
C ASP A 14 -9.76 -1.54 -3.48
N VAL A 15 -9.92 -2.54 -2.60
CA VAL A 15 -10.23 -2.37 -1.18
C VAL A 15 -9.06 -1.78 -0.40
N MET A 16 -7.82 -2.20 -0.62
CA MET A 16 -6.64 -1.53 -0.04
C MET A 16 -6.29 -0.23 -0.79
N GLY A 17 -6.97 0.11 -1.89
CA GLY A 17 -6.88 1.44 -2.48
C GLY A 17 -7.60 2.44 -1.60
N GLU A 18 -8.86 2.13 -1.28
CA GLU A 18 -9.73 2.94 -0.43
C GLU A 18 -9.36 2.85 1.07
N ASP A 19 -9.00 1.65 1.56
CA ASP A 19 -8.72 1.38 2.98
C ASP A 19 -7.22 1.42 3.34
N ALA A 20 -6.33 1.75 2.39
CA ALA A 20 -4.87 1.73 2.62
C ALA A 20 -4.44 2.58 3.81
N TYR A 21 -4.97 3.79 3.90
CA TYR A 21 -4.62 4.72 4.96
C TYR A 21 -5.14 4.24 6.32
N ARG A 22 -6.38 3.75 6.37
CA ARG A 22 -6.96 3.17 7.60
C ARG A 22 -6.14 1.97 8.08
N LYS A 23 -5.76 1.07 7.16
CA LYS A 23 -4.91 -0.09 7.46
C LYS A 23 -3.51 0.33 7.93
N TYR A 24 -2.93 1.38 7.35
CA TYR A 24 -1.65 1.96 7.80
C TYR A 24 -1.77 2.48 9.24
N VAL A 25 -2.81 3.24 9.56
CA VAL A 25 -3.05 3.75 10.93
C VAL A 25 -3.26 2.62 11.92
N SER A 26 -4.07 1.61 11.58
CA SER A 26 -4.29 0.43 12.42
C SER A 26 -3.01 -0.36 12.64
N PHE A 27 -2.20 -0.56 11.60
CA PHE A 27 -0.91 -1.24 11.70
C PHE A 27 0.08 -0.42 12.53
N HIS A 28 0.14 0.90 12.35
CA HIS A 28 1.02 1.81 13.11
C HIS A 28 0.67 1.83 14.60
N ARG A 29 -0.64 1.78 14.92
CA ARG A 29 -1.12 1.64 16.30
C ARG A 29 -0.82 0.27 16.88
N ALA A 30 -0.99 -0.80 16.09
CA ALA A 30 -0.72 -2.17 16.53
C ALA A 30 0.78 -2.51 16.64
N SER A 31 1.61 -1.90 15.80
CA SER A 31 3.07 -2.08 15.81
C SER A 31 3.75 -1.35 16.96
N GLY A 32 3.05 -0.45 17.65
CA GLY A 32 3.60 0.31 18.77
C GLY A 32 4.73 1.27 18.36
N CYS A 33 4.85 1.58 17.07
CA CYS A 33 5.88 2.49 16.58
C CYS A 33 5.58 3.93 17.04
N THR A 34 6.46 4.49 17.86
CA THR A 34 6.46 5.90 18.31
C THR A 34 6.85 6.89 17.20
N GLY A 35 6.97 6.43 15.95
CA GLY A 35 7.21 7.30 14.80
C GLY A 35 6.01 8.21 14.53
N PRO A 36 6.22 9.41 13.98
CA PRO A 36 5.12 10.29 13.60
C PRO A 36 4.19 9.60 12.60
N LEU A 37 2.87 9.65 12.84
CA LEU A 37 1.90 9.20 11.85
C LEU A 37 2.10 10.05 10.59
N LEU A 38 2.36 9.39 9.46
CA LEU A 38 2.29 10.06 8.17
C LEU A 38 0.86 10.54 7.96
N SER A 39 0.69 11.82 7.62
CA SER A 39 -0.60 12.30 7.14
C SER A 39 -0.98 11.59 5.84
N GLU A 40 -2.26 11.55 5.51
CA GLU A 40 -2.76 10.87 4.30
C GLU A 40 -2.00 11.29 3.03
N ARG A 41 -1.70 12.58 2.89
CA ARG A 41 -0.93 13.11 1.74
C ARG A 41 0.50 12.58 1.69
N GLU A 42 1.20 12.56 2.83
CA GLU A 42 2.57 12.07 2.91
C GLU A 42 2.62 10.54 2.69
N PHE A 43 1.61 9.81 3.19
CA PHE A 43 1.45 8.38 2.92
C PHE A 43 1.29 8.10 1.41
N TRP A 44 0.41 8.84 0.72
CA TRP A 44 0.23 8.68 -0.73
C TRP A 44 1.47 9.08 -1.52
N LYS A 45 2.15 10.16 -1.11
CA LYS A 45 3.40 10.59 -1.73
C LYS A 45 4.50 9.55 -1.60
N ASP A 46 4.76 9.03 -0.40
CA ASP A 46 5.75 7.98 -0.15
C ASP A 46 5.40 6.66 -0.87
N LYS A 47 4.11 6.30 -0.92
CA LYS A 47 3.64 5.11 -1.68
C LYS A 47 3.88 5.26 -3.18
N MET A 48 3.58 6.43 -3.75
CA MET A 48 3.82 6.72 -5.17
C MET A 48 5.31 6.81 -5.48
N ASP A 49 6.09 7.45 -4.61
CA ASP A 49 7.55 7.54 -4.72
C ASP A 49 8.20 6.16 -4.75
N ARG A 50 7.78 5.23 -3.87
CA ARG A 50 8.24 3.84 -3.90
C ARG A 50 7.81 3.07 -5.16
N GLN A 51 6.65 3.40 -5.73
CA GLN A 51 6.20 2.79 -6.99
C GLN A 51 6.97 3.33 -8.20
N ASP A 52 7.30 4.63 -8.18
CA ASP A 52 8.04 5.32 -9.22
C ASP A 52 9.53 4.95 -9.18
N ALA A 53 10.12 4.92 -8.00
CA ALA A 53 11.52 4.54 -7.74
C ALA A 53 11.82 3.06 -7.97
N ASN A 54 10.80 2.21 -8.17
CA ASN A 54 10.99 0.80 -8.54
C ASN A 54 10.45 0.50 -9.96
N PRO A 55 11.07 1.06 -11.01
CA PRO A 55 10.67 0.82 -12.40
C PRO A 55 11.05 -0.57 -12.92
N ALA A 56 11.55 -1.48 -12.06
CA ALA A 56 12.10 -2.79 -12.41
C ALA A 56 11.12 -3.77 -13.10
N GLY A 57 9.86 -3.37 -13.33
CA GLY A 57 8.91 -4.09 -14.18
C GLY A 57 8.93 -3.68 -15.66
N ARG A 58 9.74 -2.70 -16.06
CA ARG A 58 9.89 -2.28 -17.47
C ARG A 58 11.25 -2.69 -18.04
N CYS A 59 11.50 -3.99 -18.11
CA CYS A 59 12.38 -4.54 -19.13
C CYS A 59 11.51 -5.40 -20.05
N CYS A 60 11.20 -4.83 -21.21
CA CYS A 60 11.16 -5.42 -22.55
C CYS A 60 10.35 -4.50 -23.46
#